data_AF-A0A7X7LNS1-F1
#
_entry.id   AF-A0A7X7LNS1-F1
#
_cell.length_a   1.000
_cell.length_b   1.000
_cell.length_c   1.000
_cell.angle_alpha   90.00
_cell.angle_beta   90.00
_cell.angle_gamma   90.00
#
_symmetry.space_group_name_H-M   'P 1'
#
loop_
_entity.id
_entity.type
_entity.pdbx_description
1 polymer ?
#
loop_
_entity_poly.entity_id
_entity_poly.type
_entity_poly.pdbx_seq_one_letter_code
_entity_poly.pdbx_strand_id
1 'polypeptide(L)'
;MRTLVATVMTNAKDKNIYCKASKVSDEQIKILRETSQAELESIGFTFIKLISLEYSDVKGQAIFFEGHLDVMGRVLREMRKYG
;
A
#
# COMPACT_ATOMS: atom_id res chain seq x y z
N MET A 1 -2.07 2.92 -16.31
CA MET A 1 -2.49 3.99 -15.37
C MET A 1 -2.19 3.51 -13.95
N ARG A 2 -1.68 4.36 -13.05
CA ARG A 2 -1.41 3.99 -11.65
C ARG A 2 -2.36 4.75 -10.72
N THR A 3 -3.00 4.04 -9.80
CA THR A 3 -3.90 4.65 -8.81
C THR A 3 -3.23 4.64 -7.44
N LEU A 4 -3.20 5.78 -6.76
CA LEU A 4 -2.72 5.88 -5.38
C LEU A 4 -3.68 5.10 -4.46
N VAL A 5 -3.12 4.16 -3.70
CA VAL A 5 -3.87 3.31 -2.76
C VAL A 5 -3.71 3.84 -1.34
N ALA A 6 -2.47 4.08 -0.92
CA ALA A 6 -2.17 4.61 0.40
C ALA A 6 -0.81 5.30 0.41
N THR A 7 -0.62 6.22 1.33
CA THR A 7 0.71 6.64 1.79
C THR A 7 0.97 6.02 3.15
N VAL A 8 2.19 5.55 3.36
CA VAL A 8 2.66 4.96 4.61
C VAL A 8 3.71 5.88 5.17
N MET A 9 3.56 6.27 6.43
CA MET A 9 4.56 7.05 7.17
C MET A 9 5.05 6.21 8.33
N THR A 10 6.36 6.17 8.55
CA THR A 10 6.95 5.47 9.68
C THR A 10 7.23 6.49 10.79
N ASN A 11 6.69 6.24 11.99
CA ASN A 11 6.96 7.10 13.13
C ASN A 11 8.28 6.75 13.82
N ALA A 12 8.67 7.53 14.83
CA ALA A 12 9.91 7.34 15.60
C ALA A 12 10.00 6.00 16.38
N LYS A 13 8.94 5.19 16.40
CA LYS A 13 8.90 3.84 17.01
C LYS A 13 8.88 2.72 15.95
N ASP A 14 9.30 3.04 14.72
CA ASP A 14 9.25 2.16 13.55
C ASP A 14 7.85 1.60 13.23
N LYS A 15 6.78 2.27 13.71
CA LYS A 15 5.40 1.87 13.43
C LYS A 15 4.92 2.57 12.16
N ASN A 16 4.44 1.76 11.22
CA ASN A 16 3.83 2.23 9.98
C ASN A 16 2.39 2.72 10.20
N ILE A 17 2.14 3.96 9.78
CA ILE A 17 0.84 4.64 9.77
C ILE A 17 0.36 4.67 8.32
N TYR A 18 -0.79 4.06 8.06
CA TYR A 18 -1.37 3.97 6.72
C TYR A 18 -2.44 5.07 6.53
N CYS A 19 -2.16 5.98 5.62
CA CYS A 19 -3.07 7.02 5.14
C CYS A 19 -3.66 6.55 3.80
N LYS A 20 -4.81 5.88 3.85
CA LYS A 20 -5.45 5.29 2.67
C LYS A 20 -6.21 6.33 1.83
N ALA A 21 -6.29 6.11 0.52
CA ALA A 21 -7.23 6.83 -0.32
C ALA A 21 -8.68 6.54 0.12
N SER A 22 -9.57 7.53 0.00
CA SER A 22 -10.93 7.46 0.56
C SER A 22 -11.76 6.26 0.09
N LYS A 23 -11.51 5.78 -1.14
CA LYS A 23 -12.20 4.64 -1.75
C LYS A 23 -11.60 3.28 -1.37
N VAL A 24 -10.50 3.24 -0.62
CA VAL A 24 -9.87 2.01 -0.15
C VAL A 24 -10.45 1.64 1.21
N SER A 25 -10.93 0.40 1.35
CA SER A 25 -11.55 -0.07 2.60
C SER A 25 -10.51 -0.46 3.64
N ASP A 26 -10.91 -0.50 4.92
CA ASP A 26 -10.00 -0.94 5.99
C ASP A 26 -9.62 -2.41 5.85
N GLU A 27 -10.52 -3.23 5.30
CA GLU A 27 -10.23 -4.63 4.98
C GLU A 27 -9.14 -4.75 3.91
N GLN A 28 -9.18 -3.93 2.86
CA GLN A 28 -8.13 -3.89 1.84
C GLN A 28 -6.79 -3.48 2.46
N ILE A 29 -6.77 -2.45 3.32
CA ILE A 29 -5.55 -2.05 4.05
C ILE A 29 -5.05 -3.17 4.97
N LYS A 30 -5.94 -3.90 5.63
CA LYS A 30 -5.56 -5.04 6.46
C LYS A 30 -4.84 -6.10 5.64
N ILE A 31 -5.35 -6.44 4.44
CA ILE A 31 -4.68 -7.37 3.51
C ILE A 31 -3.28 -6.84 3.15
N LEU A 32 -3.16 -5.57 2.73
CA LEU A 32 -1.85 -4.99 2.38
C LEU A 32 -0.83 -5.05 3.53
N ARG A 33 -1.28 -4.99 4.78
CA ARG A 33 -0.42 -5.06 5.97
C ARG A 33 -0.01 -6.47 6.34
N GLU A 34 -0.82 -7.46 5.97
CA GLU A 34 -0.62 -8.88 6.30
C GLU A 34 0.09 -9.63 5.16
N THR A 35 0.10 -9.08 3.95
CA THR A 35 0.75 -9.66 2.76
C THR A 35 2.16 -9.11 2.55
N SER A 36 3.07 -9.95 2.05
CA SER A 36 4.44 -9.50 1.78
C SER A 36 4.49 -8.51 0.60
N GLN A 37 5.49 -7.62 0.61
CA GLN A 37 5.66 -6.66 -0.49
C GLN A 37 5.87 -7.36 -1.84
N ALA A 38 6.64 -8.46 -1.87
CA ALA A 38 6.92 -9.20 -3.10
C ALA A 38 5.64 -9.82 -3.71
N GLU A 39 4.74 -10.37 -2.90
CA GLU A 39 3.46 -10.88 -3.37
C GLU A 39 2.59 -9.76 -3.93
N LEU A 40 2.53 -8.62 -3.24
CA LEU A 40 1.76 -7.46 -3.70
C LEU A 40 2.31 -6.90 -5.01
N GLU A 41 3.63 -6.83 -5.16
CA GLU A 41 4.26 -6.39 -6.41
C GLU A 41 3.96 -7.35 -7.57
N SER A 42 3.91 -8.67 -7.31
CA SER A 42 3.58 -9.67 -8.34
C SER A 42 2.16 -9.54 -8.91
N ILE A 43 1.24 -8.90 -8.16
CA ILE A 43 -0.15 -8.68 -8.57
C ILE A 43 -0.45 -7.23 -8.97
N GLY A 44 0.59 -6.41 -9.17
CA GLY A 44 0.48 -5.07 -9.74
C GLY A 44 0.52 -3.91 -8.74
N PHE A 45 0.91 -4.15 -7.47
CA PHE A 45 1.24 -3.04 -6.58
C PHE A 45 2.64 -2.49 -6.87
N THR A 46 2.85 -1.22 -6.56
CA THR A 46 4.15 -0.57 -6.67
C THR A 46 4.38 0.28 -5.43
N PHE A 47 5.56 0.18 -4.85
CA PHE A 47 5.90 0.89 -3.63
C PHE A 47 7.03 1.90 -3.88
N ILE A 48 6.70 3.19 -3.77
CA ILE A 48 7.64 4.28 -4.04
C ILE A 48 8.13 4.85 -2.72
N LYS A 49 9.44 4.75 -2.45
CA LYS A 49 10.04 5.33 -1.25
C LYS A 49 9.89 6.85 -1.26
N LEU A 50 9.35 7.40 -0.18
CA LEU A 50 9.28 8.84 0.06
C LEU A 50 10.41 9.23 1.01
N ILE A 51 11.21 10.19 0.60
CA ILE A 51 12.31 10.76 1.38
C ILE A 51 12.05 12.26 1.57
N SER A 52 12.14 12.71 2.81
CA SER A 52 12.15 14.14 3.11
C SER A 52 13.59 14.63 3.11
N LEU A 53 13.85 15.69 2.34
CA LEU A 53 15.18 16.32 2.28
C LEU A 53 15.43 17.22 3.50
N GLU A 54 14.36 17.78 4.08
CA GLU A 54 14.43 18.67 5.23
C GLU A 54 14.37 17.92 6.57
N TYR A 55 13.69 16.77 6.59
CA TYR A 55 13.46 15.97 7.79
C TYR A 55 13.93 14.54 7.57
N SER A 56 15.24 14.30 7.73
CA SER A 56 15.89 13.01 7.40
C SER A 56 15.39 11.82 8.23
N ASP A 57 14.77 12.08 9.37
CA ASP A 57 14.14 11.09 10.26
C ASP A 57 12.73 10.69 9.78
N VAL A 58 12.12 11.47 8.88
CA VAL A 58 10.82 11.15 8.28
C VAL A 58 11.01 10.18 7.12
N LYS A 59 10.48 8.96 7.31
CA LYS A 59 10.45 7.91 6.29
C LYS A 59 9.01 7.62 5.88
N GLY A 60 8.80 7.36 4.60
CA GLY A 60 7.51 6.93 4.12
C GLY A 60 7.56 6.20 2.79
N GLN A 61 6.40 5.81 2.32
CA GLN A 61 6.22 5.10 1.06
C GLN A 61 4.85 5.42 0.46
N ALA A 62 4.78 5.65 -0.84
CA ALA A 62 3.52 5.70 -1.56
C ALA A 62 3.25 4.34 -2.21
N ILE A 63 2.06 3.79 -1.95
CA ILE A 63 1.60 2.53 -2.52
C ILE A 63 0.65 2.85 -3.68
N PHE A 64 1.00 2.37 -4.85
CA PHE A 64 0.18 2.45 -6.05
C PHE A 64 -0.30 1.06 -6.47
N PHE A 65 -1.39 1.03 -7.22
CA PHE A 65 -1.85 -0.16 -7.94
C PHE A 65 -1.92 0.13 -9.44
N GLU A 66 -1.51 -0.84 -10.25
CA GLU A 66 -1.61 -0.80 -11.70
C GLU A 66 -3.05 -1.10 -12.15
N GLY A 67 -3.88 -0.05 -12.21
CA GLY A 67 -5.27 -0.15 -12.63
C GLY A 67 -6.19 0.70 -11.78
N HIS A 68 -7.49 0.41 -11.85
CA HIS A 68 -8.53 1.05 -11.05
C HIS A 68 -8.74 0.31 -9.71
N LEU A 69 -9.32 0.99 -8.72
CA LEU A 69 -9.53 0.45 -7.37
C LEU A 69 -10.55 -0.71 -7.31
N ASP A 70 -11.49 -0.78 -8.24
CA ASP A 70 -12.44 -1.88 -8.38
C ASP A 70 -11.72 -3.18 -8.80
N VAL A 71 -10.80 -3.07 -9.77
CA VAL A 71 -9.91 -4.17 -10.18
C VAL A 71 -9.03 -4.61 -9.01
N MET A 72 -8.41 -3.65 -8.31
CA MET A 72 -7.62 -3.93 -7.10
C MET A 72 -8.42 -4.74 -6.07
N GLY A 73 -9.67 -4.33 -5.81
CA GLY A 73 -10.53 -5.02 -4.85
C GLY A 73 -10.89 -6.45 -5.29
N ARG A 74 -10.96 -6.74 -6.58
CA ARG A 74 -11.13 -8.11 -7.08
C ARG A 74 -9.85 -8.94 -6.89
N VAL A 75 -8.71 -8.41 -7.30
CA VAL A 75 -7.40 -9.07 -7.18
C VAL A 75 -7.08 -9.44 -5.73
N LEU A 76 -7.25 -8.51 -4.79
CA LEU A 76 -7.01 -8.78 -3.36
C LEU A 76 -7.92 -9.87 -2.79
N ARG A 77 -9.17 -9.98 -3.27
CA ARG A 77 -10.11 -11.04 -2.84
C ARG A 77 -9.74 -12.40 -3.41
N GLU A 78 -9.27 -12.45 -4.65
CA GLU A 78 -8.81 -13.68 -5.29
C GLU A 78 -7.54 -14.20 -4.60
N MET A 79 -6.60 -13.32 -4.26
CA MET A 79 -5.39 -13.66 -3.49
C MET A 79 -5.73 -14.35 -2.16
N ARG A 80 -6.70 -13.83 -1.41
CA ARG A 80 -7.13 -14.42 -0.12
C ARG A 80 -7.82 -15.78 -0.23
N LYS A 81 -8.26 -16.19 -1.41
CA LYS A 81 -8.90 -17.50 -1.63
C LYS A 81 -7.88 -18.61 -1.91
N TYR A 82 -6.65 -18.26 -2.31
CA TYR A 82 -5.63 -19.20 -2.76
C TYR A 82 -4.33 -19.17 -1.95
N GLY A 83 -4.23 -18.28 -0.94
CA GLY A 83 -3.16 -18.25 0.06
C GLY A 83 -3.69 -18.67 1.43
#